data_AF-A0A950ERI3-F1
#
_entry.id   AF-A0A950ERI3-F1
#
_cell.length_a   1.000
_cell.length_b   1.000
_cell.length_c   1.000
_cell.angle_alpha   90.00
_cell.angle_beta   90.00
_cell.angle_gamma   90.00
#
_symmetry.space_group_name_H-M   'P 1'
#
loop_
_entity.id
_entity.type
_entity.pdbx_description
1 polymer ?
#
loop_
_entity_poly.entity_id
_entity_poly.type
_entity_poly.pdbx_seq_one_letter_code
_entity_poly.pdbx_strand_id
1 'polypeptide(L)'
;MKPAIRLTASATSALPRWLLLTICIVFAAFGLFGRDPWKNEDAAGFGVMWTMAGGTSHDWLLPNLVGKYVTENGPLGYWLGAACIRLFAPWVDASNASRVATGVLFCFACAFVWYSAYLLGRRPEVQPFKYAFGGEPEPRDYGRTLGDGAL
;
A
#
# COMPACT_ATOMS: atom_id res chain seq x y z
N MET A 1 0.47 24.43 -31.07
CA MET A 1 -0.72 24.43 -30.19
C MET A 1 -0.47 23.41 -29.09
N LYS A 2 -0.62 23.77 -27.81
CA LYS A 2 -0.50 22.78 -26.72
C LYS A 2 -1.67 21.78 -26.87
N PRO A 3 -1.45 20.46 -26.79
CA PRO A 3 -2.55 19.51 -26.80
C PRO A 3 -3.43 19.79 -25.59
N ALA A 4 -4.70 20.13 -25.84
CA ALA A 4 -5.69 20.39 -24.79
C ALA A 4 -6.45 19.10 -24.55
N ILE A 5 -6.40 18.59 -23.31
CA ILE A 5 -7.16 17.40 -22.91
C ILE A 5 -8.64 17.78 -22.92
N ARG A 6 -9.42 17.07 -23.73
CA ARG A 6 -10.88 17.24 -23.90
C ARG A 6 -11.56 16.06 -23.22
N LEU A 7 -12.31 16.33 -22.15
CA LEU A 7 -13.04 15.34 -21.37
C LEU A 7 -14.45 15.87 -21.10
N THR A 8 -15.46 15.04 -21.32
CA THR A 8 -16.85 15.35 -20.99
C THR A 8 -17.15 14.94 -19.54
N ALA A 9 -18.09 15.63 -18.89
CA ALA A 9 -18.53 15.29 -17.54
C ALA A 9 -19.07 13.85 -17.42
N SER A 10 -19.69 13.32 -18.48
CA SER A 10 -20.15 11.93 -18.54
C SER A 10 -19.01 10.90 -18.52
N ALA A 11 -17.82 11.27 -18.98
CA ALA A 11 -16.65 10.40 -19.01
C ALA A 11 -15.88 10.40 -17.68
N THR A 12 -16.26 11.23 -16.72
CA THR A 12 -15.63 11.36 -15.39
C THR A 12 -16.51 10.83 -14.26
N SER A 13 -17.38 9.85 -14.57
CA SER A 13 -18.16 9.19 -13.53
C SER A 13 -17.21 8.45 -12.58
N ALA A 14 -17.27 8.80 -11.29
CA ALA A 14 -16.44 8.15 -10.28
C ALA A 14 -16.76 6.65 -10.17
N LEU A 15 -15.73 5.83 -10.07
CA LEU A 15 -15.91 4.41 -9.77
C LEU A 15 -16.41 4.25 -8.33
N PRO A 16 -17.22 3.21 -8.05
CA PRO A 16 -17.62 2.91 -6.68
C PRO A 16 -16.38 2.59 -5.84
N ARG A 17 -16.07 3.45 -4.85
CA ARG A 17 -14.86 3.32 -4.00
C ARG A 17 -14.73 1.97 -3.32
N TRP A 18 -15.86 1.38 -2.92
CA TRP A 18 -15.87 0.06 -2.28
C TRP A 18 -15.32 -1.02 -3.23
N LEU A 19 -15.58 -0.91 -4.54
CA LEU A 19 -15.08 -1.86 -5.54
C LEU A 19 -13.56 -1.77 -5.66
N LEU A 20 -13.01 -0.55 -5.76
CA LEU A 20 -11.56 -0.32 -5.81
C LEU A 20 -10.87 -0.85 -4.55
N LEU A 21 -11.40 -0.52 -3.36
CA LEU A 21 -10.87 -1.03 -2.10
C LEU A 21 -10.95 -2.55 -2.02
N THR A 22 -12.04 -3.15 -2.51
CA THR A 22 -12.21 -4.61 -2.53
C THR A 22 -11.15 -5.25 -3.41
N ILE A 23 -10.88 -4.71 -4.61
CA ILE A 23 -9.85 -5.25 -5.50
C ILE A 23 -8.46 -5.16 -4.85
N CYS A 24 -8.11 -4.03 -4.24
CA CYS A 24 -6.83 -3.88 -3.53
C CYS A 24 -6.70 -4.87 -2.36
N ILE A 25 -7.76 -5.02 -1.56
CA ILE A 25 -7.78 -5.95 -0.42
C ILE A 25 -7.67 -7.39 -0.89
N VAL A 26 -8.42 -7.79 -1.93
CA VAL A 26 -8.36 -9.14 -2.50
C VAL A 26 -6.96 -9.42 -3.04
N PHE A 27 -6.38 -8.49 -3.80
CA PHE A 27 -5.02 -8.62 -4.31
C PHE A 27 -3.99 -8.82 -3.19
N ALA A 28 -4.04 -7.99 -2.16
CA ALA A 28 -3.15 -8.11 -1.00
C ALA A 28 -3.38 -9.42 -0.24
N ALA A 29 -4.64 -9.78 0.01
CA ALA A 29 -4.99 -10.95 0.80
C ALA A 29 -4.47 -12.25 0.15
N PHE A 30 -4.75 -12.45 -1.14
CA PHE A 30 -4.32 -13.65 -1.86
C PHE A 30 -2.81 -13.67 -2.15
N GLY A 31 -2.18 -12.50 -2.33
CA GLY A 31 -0.74 -12.41 -2.58
C GLY A 31 0.13 -12.68 -1.34
N LEU A 32 -0.36 -12.28 -0.15
CA LEU A 32 0.43 -12.34 1.08
C LEU A 32 0.14 -13.55 1.96
N PHE A 33 -1.11 -14.00 2.10
CA PHE A 33 -1.47 -14.99 3.12
C PHE A 33 -1.68 -16.39 2.54
N GLY A 34 -1.64 -17.41 3.41
CA GLY A 34 -1.99 -18.79 3.04
C GLY A 34 -0.95 -19.51 2.17
N ARG A 35 0.29 -18.98 2.12
CA ARG A 35 1.42 -19.59 1.43
C ARG A 35 2.68 -19.60 2.28
N ASP A 36 3.51 -20.61 2.09
CA ASP A 36 4.84 -20.64 2.67
C ASP A 36 5.78 -19.60 2.02
N PRO A 37 6.87 -19.20 2.71
CA PRO A 37 7.93 -18.41 2.11
C PRO A 37 8.52 -19.13 0.90
N TRP A 38 8.46 -18.49 -0.27
CA TRP A 38 8.93 -19.09 -1.54
C TRP A 38 10.32 -18.62 -1.98
N LYS A 39 10.82 -17.53 -1.38
CA LYS A 39 12.10 -16.89 -1.66
C LYS A 39 12.94 -16.96 -0.40
N ASN A 40 14.26 -17.10 -0.57
CA ASN A 40 15.18 -17.08 0.56
C ASN A 40 15.06 -15.79 1.39
N GLU A 41 14.78 -14.66 0.72
CA GLU A 41 14.55 -13.36 1.36
C GLU A 41 13.30 -13.36 2.25
N ASP A 42 12.19 -13.96 1.79
CA ASP A 42 10.95 -14.07 2.59
C ASP A 42 11.22 -14.89 3.87
N ALA A 43 11.94 -16.00 3.73
CA ALA A 43 12.27 -16.89 4.85
C ALA A 43 13.26 -16.25 5.83
N ALA A 44 14.32 -15.61 5.32
CA ALA A 44 15.30 -14.90 6.14
C ALA A 44 14.66 -13.72 6.88
N GLY A 45 13.83 -12.94 6.19
CA GLY A 45 13.11 -11.81 6.78
C GLY A 45 12.17 -12.25 7.90
N PHE A 46 11.39 -13.32 7.67
CA PHE A 46 10.57 -13.94 8.72
C PHE A 46 11.43 -14.40 9.91
N GLY A 47 12.55 -15.07 9.67
CA GLY A 47 13.44 -15.56 10.73
C GLY A 47 14.00 -14.44 11.61
N VAL A 48 14.33 -13.27 11.02
CA VAL A 48 14.76 -12.08 11.78
C VAL A 48 13.61 -11.56 12.65
N MET A 49 12.41 -11.42 12.08
CA MET A 49 11.22 -10.97 12.82
C MET A 49 10.86 -11.93 13.95
N TRP A 50 10.99 -13.23 13.72
CA TRP A 50 10.75 -14.27 14.72
C TRP A 50 11.75 -14.21 15.87
N THR A 51 13.05 -14.10 15.55
CA THR A 51 14.12 -13.95 16.54
C THR A 51 13.91 -12.71 17.40
N MET A 52 13.52 -11.60 16.77
CA MET A 52 13.21 -10.34 17.45
C MET A 52 11.95 -10.44 18.32
N ALA A 53 10.89 -11.09 17.81
CA ALA A 53 9.65 -11.28 18.54
C ALA A 53 9.83 -12.16 19.79
N GLY A 54 10.64 -13.22 19.71
CA GLY A 54 10.96 -14.10 20.83
C GLY A 54 12.11 -13.61 21.72
N GLY A 55 12.89 -12.63 21.27
CA GLY A 55 14.11 -12.17 21.92
C GLY A 55 13.92 -11.02 22.92
N THR A 56 15.06 -10.42 23.27
CA THR A 56 15.22 -9.32 24.23
C THR A 56 15.18 -7.96 23.55
N SER A 57 15.18 -6.87 24.32
CA SER A 57 15.27 -5.50 23.77
C SER A 57 16.52 -5.26 22.90
N HIS A 58 17.59 -6.04 23.12
CA HIS A 58 18.78 -5.99 22.27
C HIS A 58 18.50 -6.45 20.84
N ASP A 59 17.69 -7.49 20.68
CA ASP A 59 17.31 -8.04 19.36
C ASP A 59 16.42 -7.06 18.57
N TRP A 60 15.72 -6.16 19.27
CA TRP A 60 14.98 -5.06 18.64
C TRP A 60 15.92 -3.95 18.18
N LEU A 61 16.99 -3.65 18.92
CA LEU A 61 17.95 -2.63 18.51
C LEU A 61 18.87 -3.12 17.38
N LEU A 62 19.31 -4.39 17.46
CA LEU A 62 20.21 -5.04 16.51
C LEU A 62 19.56 -6.31 15.95
N PRO A 63 18.75 -6.18 14.87
CA PRO A 63 18.11 -7.32 14.24
C PRO A 63 19.12 -8.38 13.83
N ASN A 64 18.85 -9.63 14.17
CA ASN A 64 19.70 -10.76 13.85
C ASN A 64 18.89 -11.98 13.45
N LEU A 65 19.55 -12.88 12.72
CA LEU A 65 19.04 -14.21 12.38
C LEU A 65 19.97 -15.23 13.03
N VAL A 66 19.52 -15.85 14.13
CA VAL A 66 20.29 -16.86 14.88
C VAL A 66 21.71 -16.35 15.21
N GLY A 67 21.80 -15.13 15.75
CA GLY A 67 23.07 -14.49 16.14
C GLY A 67 23.86 -13.84 15.01
N LYS A 68 23.47 -14.00 13.74
CA LYS A 68 24.04 -13.25 12.62
C LYS A 68 23.30 -11.91 12.46
N TYR A 69 23.96 -10.80 12.77
CA TYR A 69 23.38 -9.47 12.61
C TYR A 69 23.09 -9.13 11.14
N VAL A 70 21.93 -8.53 10.91
CA VAL A 70 21.52 -8.03 9.59
C VAL A 70 21.84 -6.55 9.51
N THR A 71 22.85 -6.21 8.70
CA THR A 71 23.34 -4.82 8.54
C THR A 71 23.01 -4.20 7.18
N GLU A 72 22.57 -5.01 6.22
CA GLU A 72 22.27 -4.57 4.85
C GLU A 72 20.98 -3.73 4.78
N ASN A 73 20.03 -4.00 5.67
CA ASN A 73 18.71 -3.36 5.69
C ASN A 73 18.45 -2.68 7.04
N GLY A 74 17.69 -1.57 7.01
CA GLY A 74 17.25 -0.89 8.23
C GLY A 74 16.23 -1.73 9.04
N PRO A 75 16.09 -1.47 10.35
CA PRO A 75 15.32 -2.32 11.26
C PRO A 75 13.80 -2.14 11.17
N LEU A 76 13.33 -1.05 10.57
CA LEU A 76 11.91 -0.63 10.60
C LEU A 76 10.95 -1.71 10.08
N GLY A 77 11.28 -2.35 8.95
CA GLY A 77 10.45 -3.43 8.41
C GLY A 77 10.34 -4.62 9.37
N TYR A 78 11.45 -4.97 10.01
CA TYR A 78 11.50 -6.06 10.99
C TYR A 78 10.75 -5.71 12.27
N TRP A 79 10.82 -4.46 12.74
CA TRP A 79 10.05 -4.01 13.91
C TRP A 79 8.56 -4.18 13.72
N LEU A 80 8.03 -3.75 12.57
CA LEU A 80 6.60 -3.86 12.28
C LEU A 80 6.16 -5.32 12.19
N GLY A 81 6.95 -6.17 11.52
CA GLY A 81 6.67 -7.60 11.42
C GLY A 81 6.74 -8.31 12.77
N ALA A 82 7.79 -8.08 13.56
CA ALA A 82 7.96 -8.66 14.90
C ALA A 82 6.86 -8.20 15.87
N ALA A 83 6.46 -6.92 15.81
CA ALA A 83 5.33 -6.40 16.56
C ALA A 83 4.01 -7.10 16.15
N CYS A 84 3.78 -7.31 14.86
CA CYS A 84 2.60 -8.07 14.41
C CYS A 84 2.65 -9.53 14.87
N ILE A 85 3.82 -10.19 14.86
CA ILE A 85 3.96 -11.53 15.43
C ILE A 85 3.52 -11.52 16.90
N ARG A 86 4.02 -10.59 17.73
CA ARG A 86 3.61 -10.51 19.14
C ARG A 86 2.12 -10.23 19.33
N LEU A 87 1.54 -9.38 18.48
CA LEU A 87 0.15 -8.96 18.56
C LEU A 87 -0.84 -9.99 17.99
N PHE A 88 -0.43 -10.87 17.08
CA PHE A 88 -1.34 -11.79 16.40
C PHE A 88 -1.01 -13.27 16.59
N ALA A 89 0.11 -13.63 17.22
CA ALA A 89 0.52 -15.02 17.45
C ALA A 89 -0.53 -15.93 18.11
N PRO A 90 -1.40 -15.47 19.04
CA PRO A 90 -2.44 -16.33 19.60
C PRO A 90 -3.53 -16.74 18.60
N TRP A 91 -3.73 -15.97 17.53
CA TRP A 91 -4.86 -16.14 16.61
C TRP A 91 -4.46 -16.69 15.24
N VAL A 92 -3.23 -16.40 14.81
CA VAL A 92 -2.75 -16.74 13.47
C VAL A 92 -1.31 -17.22 13.56
N ASP A 93 -0.93 -18.13 12.67
CA ASP A 93 0.45 -18.56 12.50
C ASP A 93 1.40 -17.35 12.34
N ALA A 94 2.58 -17.44 12.93
CA ALA A 94 3.55 -16.35 12.97
C ALA A 94 4.01 -15.90 11.57
N SER A 95 4.07 -16.83 10.61
CA SER A 95 4.40 -16.52 9.22
C SER A 95 3.35 -15.59 8.62
N ASN A 96 2.06 -15.84 8.87
CA ASN A 96 0.98 -14.98 8.42
C ASN A 96 0.92 -13.67 9.24
N ALA A 97 1.10 -13.75 10.57
CA ALA A 97 1.13 -12.58 11.44
C ALA A 97 2.18 -11.55 11.01
N SER A 98 3.39 -12.00 10.67
CA SER A 98 4.48 -11.12 10.23
C SER A 98 4.14 -10.31 8.96
N ARG A 99 3.26 -10.83 8.10
CA ARG A 99 2.86 -10.22 6.83
C ARG A 99 1.72 -9.21 6.97
N VAL A 100 1.05 -9.16 8.12
CA VAL A 100 -0.03 -8.19 8.38
C VAL A 100 0.47 -6.75 8.23
N ALA A 101 1.66 -6.45 8.76
CA ALA A 101 2.30 -5.14 8.58
C ALA A 101 2.43 -4.76 7.10
N THR A 102 2.91 -5.68 6.27
CA THR A 102 3.07 -5.46 4.82
C THR A 102 1.72 -5.20 4.14
N GLY A 103 0.68 -5.96 4.50
CA GLY A 103 -0.68 -5.75 3.98
C GLY A 103 -1.25 -4.37 4.36
N VAL A 104 -1.03 -3.93 5.60
CA VAL A 104 -1.46 -2.60 6.07
C VAL A 104 -0.69 -1.49 5.35
N LEU A 105 0.63 -1.60 5.23
CA LEU A 105 1.46 -0.63 4.51
C LEU A 105 1.09 -0.56 3.03
N PHE A 106 0.75 -1.68 2.40
CA PHE A 106 0.23 -1.71 1.04
C PHE A 106 -1.07 -0.90 0.92
N CYS A 107 -2.02 -1.09 1.85
CA CYS A 107 -3.27 -0.32 1.86
C CYS A 107 -3.02 1.18 2.04
N PHE A 108 -2.08 1.57 2.91
CA PHE A 108 -1.67 2.97 3.04
C PHE A 108 -1.02 3.51 1.77
N ALA A 109 -0.17 2.73 1.11
CA ALA A 109 0.44 3.11 -0.16
C ALA A 109 -0.63 3.35 -1.24
N CYS A 110 -1.59 2.43 -1.40
CA CYS A 110 -2.74 2.61 -2.30
C CYS A 110 -3.50 3.91 -1.97
N ALA A 111 -3.82 4.14 -0.69
CA ALA A 111 -4.51 5.35 -0.28
C ALA A 111 -3.70 6.61 -0.64
N PHE A 112 -2.40 6.64 -0.35
CA PHE A 112 -1.53 7.78 -0.67
C PHE A 112 -1.41 8.02 -2.17
N VAL A 113 -1.30 6.97 -2.99
CA VAL A 113 -1.28 7.10 -4.45
C VAL A 113 -2.59 7.71 -4.94
N TRP A 114 -3.73 7.17 -4.51
CA TRP A 114 -5.04 7.68 -4.89
C TRP A 114 -5.23 9.14 -4.47
N TYR A 115 -4.91 9.49 -3.23
CA TYR A 115 -5.05 10.87 -2.72
C TYR A 115 -4.08 11.83 -3.41
N SER A 116 -2.87 11.39 -3.76
CA SER A 116 -1.91 12.20 -4.50
C SER A 116 -2.42 12.52 -5.89
N ALA A 117 -2.89 11.52 -6.64
CA ALA A 117 -3.50 11.71 -7.95
C ALA A 117 -4.76 12.60 -7.88
N TYR A 118 -5.62 12.38 -6.88
CA TYR A 118 -6.82 13.17 -6.64
C TYR A 118 -6.52 14.65 -6.35
N LEU A 119 -5.54 14.94 -5.47
CA LEU A 119 -5.19 16.31 -5.11
C LEU A 119 -4.42 17.03 -6.22
N LEU A 120 -3.51 16.34 -6.91
CA LEU A 120 -2.81 16.89 -8.07
C LEU A 120 -3.79 17.18 -9.22
N GLY A 121 -4.72 16.25 -9.48
CA GLY A 121 -5.77 16.40 -10.50
C GLY A 121 -6.72 17.57 -10.29
N ARG A 122 -6.81 18.10 -9.07
CA ARG A 122 -7.65 19.26 -8.72
C ARG A 122 -6.95 20.61 -8.90
N ARG A 123 -5.66 20.60 -9.24
CA ARG A 123 -4.92 21.84 -9.42
C ARG A 123 -5.37 22.59 -10.68
N PRO A 124 -5.45 23.94 -10.65
CA PRO A 124 -5.90 24.73 -11.80
C PRO A 124 -5.09 24.50 -13.08
N GLU A 125 -3.80 24.19 -12.94
CA GLU A 125 -2.85 24.07 -14.04
C GLU A 125 -3.05 22.79 -14.89
N VAL A 126 -3.74 21.79 -14.35
CA VAL A 126 -3.97 20.48 -14.99
C VAL A 126 -5.42 20.22 -15.36
N GLN A 127 -6.30 21.22 -15.21
CA GLN A 127 -7.72 21.06 -15.52
C GLN A 127 -7.96 20.84 -17.02
N PRO A 128 -8.96 20.01 -17.39
CA PRO A 128 -9.38 19.87 -18.77
C PRO A 128 -9.84 21.19 -19.40
N PHE A 129 -9.85 21.22 -20.73
CA PHE A 129 -10.30 22.39 -21.47
C PHE A 129 -11.77 22.71 -21.15
N LYS A 130 -12.07 23.97 -20.84
CA LYS A 130 -13.45 24.44 -20.61
C LYS A 130 -14.18 24.64 -21.92
N TYR A 131 -15.37 24.06 -22.07
CA TYR A 131 -16.16 24.19 -23.28
C TYR A 131 -16.96 25.50 -23.29
N ALA A 132 -17.22 26.05 -24.48
CA ALA A 132 -17.96 27.30 -24.63
C ALA A 132 -19.41 27.24 -24.13
N PHE A 133 -19.99 26.04 -24.08
CA PHE A 133 -21.40 25.79 -23.74
C PHE A 133 -21.55 24.96 -22.46
N GLY A 134 -20.47 24.76 -21.70
CA GLY A 134 -20.44 23.84 -20.56
C GLY A 134 -20.35 22.37 -20.98
N GLY A 135 -20.30 21.48 -19.98
CA GLY A 135 -20.16 20.03 -20.16
C GLY A 135 -18.76 19.48 -19.84
N GLU A 136 -17.83 20.35 -19.44
CA GLU A 136 -16.57 19.93 -18.83
C GLU A 136 -16.80 19.35 -17.42
N PRO A 137 -15.95 18.41 -16.96
CA PRO A 137 -16.03 17.90 -15.60
C PRO A 137 -15.68 18.97 -14.57
N GLU A 138 -16.32 18.89 -13.40
CA GLU A 138 -15.87 19.66 -12.24
C GLU A 138 -14.47 19.20 -11.81
N PRO A 139 -13.62 20.10 -11.26
CA PRO A 139 -12.28 19.73 -10.82
C PRO A 139 -12.25 18.54 -9.85
N ARG A 140 -13.28 18.41 -9.03
CA ARG A 140 -13.44 17.29 -8.09
C ARG A 140 -13.65 15.95 -8.81
N ASP A 141 -14.46 15.92 -9.86
CA ASP A 141 -14.79 14.69 -10.58
C ASP A 141 -13.66 14.27 -11.51
N TYR A 142 -12.99 15.24 -12.14
CA TYR A 142 -11.74 14.99 -12.85
C TYR A 142 -10.66 14.43 -11.92
N GLY A 143 -10.46 15.05 -10.75
CA GLY A 143 -9.52 14.53 -9.74
C GLY A 143 -9.86 13.12 -9.28
N ARG A 144 -11.14 12.79 -9.06
CA ARG A 144 -11.57 11.43 -8.72
C ARG A 144 -11.25 10.44 -9.83
N THR A 145 -11.51 10.82 -11.08
CA THR A 145 -11.21 9.99 -12.25
C THR A 145 -9.72 9.65 -12.33
N LEU A 146 -8.84 10.62 -12.08
CA LEU A 146 -7.40 10.38 -12.02
C LEU A 146 -6.99 9.51 -10.84
N GLY A 147 -7.59 9.70 -9.67
CA GLY A 147 -7.37 8.85 -8.51
C GLY A 147 -7.77 7.40 -8.78
N ASP A 148 -8.97 7.21 -9.33
CA ASP A 148 -9.54 5.91 -9.66
C ASP A 148 -8.71 5.17 -10.72
N GLY A 149 -8.12 5.89 -11.68
CA GLY A 149 -7.20 5.30 -12.66
C GLY A 149 -5.77 5.06 -12.16
N ALA A 150 -5.42 5.55 -10.96
CA ALA A 150 -4.10 5.36 -10.37
C ALA A 150 -4.02 4.13 -9.43
N LEU A 151 -5.17 3.55 -9.07
CA LEU A 151 -5.29 2.30 -8.31
C LEU A 151 -5.48 1.11 -9.24
#